data_AF-A0A397G0A3-F1
#
_entry.id   AF-A0A397G0A3-F1
#
_cell.length_a   1.000
_cell.length_b   1.000
_cell.length_c   1.000
_cell.angle_alpha   90.00
_cell.angle_beta   90.00
_cell.angle_gamma   90.00
#
_symmetry.space_group_name_H-M   'P 1'
#
loop_
_entity.id
_entity.type
_entity.pdbx_description
1 polymer ?
#
loop_
_entity_poly.entity_id
_entity_poly.type
_entity_poly.pdbx_seq_one_letter_code
_entity_poly.pdbx_strand_id
1 'polypeptide(L)'
;VDKPDVLQDRELLTSVARTSLRTKLDQQLADQLTEIVTDAVLTIATPGRPVDLHMIEIMHMVHQSAADTRLIKGLVLDHGSRHPDMPSELENCFIMTCNVSLEYEKSEVNSGFFYNSADQREKMVEAERKFTDDKVKQIIELKRHVCTDENKASFVIINQKGIDPLSLDMLAKEGILALRRAKRRNMERLTLACGGMAINSTDDMDVNMLGWAGKVYEQTLGEDNYTFVEDVRHPQSCSILIKGPNEHTIAQIKDAVRDGIRAVNNTIEDGSVVPGGGAFELAAHRALYAFKDTISGRAKLGVQAFADALLIIPKVLAENSGLDVQDALLACLEEGAASGEAVGLDLFSGQPMLPLQEGIIDNYRVKRQFIHLATALASQLLLVDEVMRAGRQMGKSQQPDAGQDE
;
A
#
# COMPACT_ATOMS: atom_id res chain seq x y z
N VAL A 1 17.11 26.95 12.98
CA VAL A 1 15.86 27.08 12.20
C VAL A 1 15.15 25.77 12.40
N ASP A 2 14.19 25.76 13.31
CA ASP A 2 13.38 24.57 13.60
C ASP A 2 12.81 24.08 12.28
N LYS A 3 13.06 22.80 11.94
CA LYS A 3 12.44 22.20 10.75
C LYS A 3 10.93 22.34 10.96
N PRO A 4 10.18 22.93 10.01
CA PRO A 4 8.72 22.94 10.12
C PRO A 4 8.28 21.50 10.30
N ASP A 5 7.42 21.27 11.29
CA ASP A 5 6.94 19.94 11.62
C ASP A 5 6.03 19.51 10.45
N VAL A 6 6.63 18.86 9.44
CA VAL A 6 6.00 18.53 8.14
C VAL A 6 4.71 17.71 8.32
N LEU A 7 4.58 17.03 9.47
CA LEU A 7 3.37 16.33 9.89
C LEU A 7 2.15 17.27 10.07
N GLN A 8 2.37 18.55 10.34
CA GLN A 8 1.30 19.53 10.59
C GLN A 8 0.85 20.25 9.31
N ASP A 9 1.64 20.22 8.24
CA ASP A 9 1.31 20.90 6.99
C ASP A 9 0.61 19.95 6.01
N ARG A 10 -0.69 19.75 6.22
CA ARG A 10 -1.54 18.93 5.35
C ARG A 10 -1.56 19.45 3.91
N GLU A 11 -1.50 20.76 3.70
CA GLU A 11 -1.58 21.36 2.36
C GLU A 11 -0.34 21.05 1.53
N LEU A 12 0.84 21.09 2.17
CA LEU A 12 2.09 20.68 1.53
C LEU A 12 2.07 19.20 1.12
N LEU A 13 1.63 18.32 2.02
CA LEU A 13 1.51 16.88 1.73
C LEU A 13 0.50 16.58 0.63
N THR A 14 -0.61 17.32 0.61
CA THR A 14 -1.63 17.26 -0.45
C THR A 14 -1.02 17.65 -1.80
N SER A 15 -0.21 18.72 -1.84
CA SER A 15 0.48 19.16 -3.05
C SER A 15 1.50 18.12 -3.58
N VAL A 16 2.23 17.46 -2.67
CA VAL A 16 3.14 16.35 -3.03
C VAL A 16 2.37 15.17 -3.62
N ALA A 17 1.30 14.74 -2.95
CA ALA A 17 0.44 13.65 -3.43
C ALA A 17 -0.15 13.99 -4.81
N ARG A 18 -0.64 15.22 -4.99
CA ARG A 18 -1.21 15.71 -6.25
C ARG A 18 -0.20 15.66 -7.38
N THR A 19 1.01 16.16 -7.13
CA THR A 19 2.11 16.15 -8.12
C THR A 19 2.41 14.71 -8.56
N SER A 20 2.55 13.78 -7.62
CA SER A 20 2.82 12.38 -7.93
C SER A 20 1.67 11.69 -8.69
N LEU A 21 0.41 11.93 -8.30
CA LEU A 21 -0.74 11.24 -8.87
C LEU A 21 -1.09 11.73 -10.29
N ARG A 22 -0.98 13.04 -10.53
CA ARG A 22 -1.25 13.66 -11.84
C ARG A 22 -0.32 13.16 -12.95
N THR A 23 0.84 12.59 -12.61
CA THR A 23 1.74 12.00 -13.62
C THR A 23 1.24 10.68 -14.21
N LYS A 24 0.25 10.02 -13.57
CA LYS A 24 -0.18 8.66 -13.93
C LYS A 24 -1.67 8.52 -14.20
N LEU A 25 -2.49 9.40 -13.64
CA LEU A 25 -3.94 9.33 -13.67
C LEU A 25 -4.53 10.58 -14.30
N ASP A 26 -5.79 10.46 -14.72
CA ASP A 26 -6.58 11.62 -15.12
C ASP A 26 -6.70 12.63 -13.98
N GLN A 27 -6.74 13.92 -14.31
CA GLN A 27 -6.67 15.01 -13.34
C GLN A 27 -7.80 14.96 -12.30
N GLN A 28 -9.03 14.64 -12.73
CA GLN A 28 -10.18 14.59 -11.81
C GLN A 28 -10.02 13.46 -10.79
N LEU A 29 -9.60 12.28 -11.27
CA LEU A 29 -9.37 11.12 -10.43
C LEU A 29 -8.16 11.32 -9.49
N ALA A 30 -7.10 11.95 -10.00
CA ALA A 30 -5.91 12.27 -9.22
C ALA A 30 -6.24 13.21 -8.05
N ASP A 31 -7.04 14.25 -8.28
CA ASP A 31 -7.42 15.21 -7.24
C ASP A 31 -8.25 14.55 -6.13
N GLN A 32 -9.17 13.65 -6.47
CA GLN A 32 -9.91 12.86 -5.47
C GLN A 32 -9.00 11.92 -4.67
N LEU A 33 -8.09 11.21 -5.34
CA LEU A 33 -7.16 10.29 -4.68
C LEU A 33 -6.11 11.00 -3.83
N THR A 34 -5.83 12.27 -4.12
CA THR A 34 -4.87 13.08 -3.39
C THR A 34 -5.25 13.20 -1.91
N GLU A 35 -6.53 13.51 -1.64
CA GLU A 35 -7.02 13.61 -0.26
C GLU A 35 -6.97 12.26 0.45
N ILE A 36 -7.39 11.20 -0.23
CA ILE A 36 -7.39 9.81 0.28
C ILE A 36 -5.98 9.36 0.66
N VAL A 37 -5.00 9.59 -0.20
CA VAL A 37 -3.60 9.20 0.03
C VAL A 37 -3.01 9.99 1.19
N THR A 38 -3.26 11.30 1.24
CA THR A 38 -2.73 12.17 2.30
C THR A 38 -3.31 11.79 3.66
N ASP A 39 -4.63 11.62 3.74
CA ASP A 39 -5.32 11.23 4.97
C ASP A 39 -4.94 9.81 5.41
N ALA A 40 -4.68 8.87 4.48
CA ALA A 40 -4.20 7.53 4.81
C ALA A 40 -2.82 7.55 5.49
N VAL A 41 -1.88 8.34 4.95
CA VAL A 41 -0.53 8.45 5.53
C VAL A 41 -0.57 9.17 6.88
N LEU A 42 -1.35 10.26 6.99
CA LEU A 42 -1.54 10.98 8.25
C LEU A 42 -2.19 10.14 9.35
N THR A 43 -3.08 9.21 8.98
CA THR A 43 -3.73 8.29 9.93
C THR A 43 -2.72 7.36 10.61
N ILE A 44 -1.67 6.95 9.89
CA ILE A 44 -0.65 6.01 10.40
C ILE A 44 0.56 6.73 11.01
N ALA A 45 0.79 7.96 10.56
CA ALA A 45 1.92 8.76 11.02
C ALA A 45 1.82 9.01 12.53
N THR A 46 2.75 8.43 13.29
CA THR A 46 2.88 8.65 14.72
C THR A 46 4.10 9.54 14.97
N PRO A 47 3.99 10.60 15.80
CA PRO A 47 5.12 11.48 16.09
C PRO A 47 6.32 10.69 16.62
N GLY A 48 7.49 10.89 16.03
CA GLY A 48 8.76 10.27 16.47
C GLY A 48 8.98 8.82 16.03
N ARG A 49 8.08 8.19 15.27
CA ARG A 49 8.27 6.85 14.68
C ARG A 49 8.25 6.93 13.15
N PRO A 50 9.13 6.20 12.43
CA PRO A 50 9.00 6.07 10.98
C PRO A 50 7.65 5.45 10.62
N VAL A 51 7.02 5.96 9.56
CA VAL A 51 5.72 5.48 9.10
C VAL A 51 5.90 4.09 8.47
N ASP A 52 5.13 3.12 8.93
CA ASP A 52 5.10 1.80 8.29
C ASP A 52 4.00 1.73 7.22
N LEU A 53 4.42 1.74 5.96
CA LEU A 53 3.51 1.68 4.81
C LEU A 53 2.72 0.37 4.73
N HIS A 54 3.15 -0.70 5.42
CA HIS A 54 2.38 -1.95 5.45
C HIS A 54 1.05 -1.78 6.18
N MET A 55 0.89 -0.76 7.02
CA MET A 55 -0.35 -0.47 7.74
C MET A 55 -1.44 0.15 6.86
N ILE A 56 -1.10 0.56 5.62
CA ILE A 56 -2.07 0.90 4.57
C ILE A 56 -2.34 -0.36 3.76
N GLU A 57 -3.54 -0.93 3.87
CA GLU A 57 -3.97 -1.95 2.92
C GLU A 57 -4.59 -1.28 1.69
N ILE A 58 -4.21 -1.76 0.51
CA ILE A 58 -4.84 -1.34 -0.74
C ILE A 58 -5.71 -2.49 -1.23
N MET A 59 -7.01 -2.35 -1.00
CA MET A 59 -8.03 -3.28 -1.48
C MET A 59 -8.62 -2.76 -2.78
N HIS A 60 -9.08 -3.69 -3.61
CA HIS A 60 -9.79 -3.33 -4.83
C HIS A 60 -11.09 -4.11 -4.95
N MET A 61 -12.08 -3.49 -5.58
CA MET A 61 -13.36 -4.08 -5.92
C MET A 61 -13.68 -3.75 -7.38
N VAL A 62 -14.06 -4.76 -8.15
CA VAL A 62 -14.48 -4.57 -9.54
C VAL A 62 -15.89 -3.99 -9.55
N HIS A 63 -16.01 -2.71 -9.87
CA HIS A 63 -17.27 -1.97 -9.85
C HIS A 63 -17.36 -1.00 -11.02
N GLN A 64 -18.55 -0.62 -11.45
CA GLN A 64 -18.73 0.14 -12.70
C GLN A 64 -17.98 1.48 -12.73
N SER A 65 -17.79 2.14 -11.58
CA SER A 65 -17.14 3.45 -11.47
C SER A 65 -15.83 3.38 -10.69
N ALA A 66 -14.81 4.09 -11.20
CA ALA A 66 -13.55 4.29 -10.48
C ALA A 66 -13.58 5.47 -9.48
N ALA A 67 -14.53 6.39 -9.68
CA ALA A 67 -14.72 7.57 -8.83
C ALA A 67 -15.27 7.23 -7.43
N ASP A 68 -15.70 5.99 -7.19
CA ASP A 68 -16.23 5.58 -5.87
C ASP A 68 -15.13 5.07 -4.92
N THR A 69 -13.86 5.36 -5.24
CA THR A 69 -12.72 5.02 -4.39
C THR A 69 -12.76 5.82 -3.10
N ARG A 70 -12.57 5.15 -1.96
CA ARG A 70 -12.71 5.76 -0.63
C ARG A 70 -11.62 5.31 0.35
N LEU A 71 -11.30 6.20 1.29
CA LEU A 71 -10.52 5.86 2.47
C LEU A 71 -11.42 5.25 3.53
N ILE A 72 -10.99 4.12 4.08
CA ILE A 72 -11.66 3.45 5.19
C ILE A 72 -10.70 3.49 6.37
N LYS A 73 -11.09 4.25 7.41
CA LYS A 73 -10.37 4.32 8.69
C LYS A 73 -10.64 3.06 9.49
N GLY A 74 -10.01 1.97 9.06
CA GLY A 74 -10.21 0.62 9.56
C GLY A 74 -9.68 -0.39 8.54
N LEU A 75 -10.30 -1.57 8.46
CA LEU A 75 -9.85 -2.64 7.58
C LEU A 75 -10.98 -3.14 6.68
N VAL A 76 -10.64 -3.42 5.42
CA VAL A 76 -11.48 -4.19 4.49
C VAL A 76 -10.91 -5.59 4.33
N LEU A 77 -11.75 -6.60 4.50
CA LEU A 77 -11.43 -8.01 4.31
C LEU A 77 -12.07 -8.50 3.01
N ASP A 78 -11.37 -9.36 2.27
CA ASP A 78 -11.83 -9.97 1.01
C ASP A 78 -12.65 -11.25 1.21
N HIS A 79 -13.15 -11.46 2.42
CA HIS A 79 -13.97 -12.61 2.77
C HIS A 79 -15.08 -12.15 3.69
N GLY A 80 -16.28 -12.69 3.49
CA GLY A 80 -17.42 -12.48 4.37
C GLY A 80 -17.85 -13.75 5.09
N SER A 81 -19.06 -13.69 5.68
CA SER A 81 -19.68 -14.83 6.33
C SER A 81 -19.92 -15.97 5.35
N ARG A 82 -19.85 -17.20 5.85
CA ARG A 82 -20.20 -18.41 5.09
C ARG A 82 -21.51 -19.04 5.53
N HIS A 83 -22.09 -18.56 6.63
CA HIS A 83 -23.35 -19.07 7.14
C HIS A 83 -24.48 -18.07 6.86
N PRO A 84 -25.62 -18.50 6.29
CA PRO A 84 -26.69 -17.60 5.86
C PRO A 84 -27.38 -16.87 7.03
N ASP A 85 -27.48 -17.52 8.20
CA ASP A 85 -28.13 -16.90 9.38
C ASP A 85 -27.20 -15.95 10.16
N MET A 86 -25.96 -15.74 9.69
CA MET A 86 -25.08 -14.75 10.33
C MET A 86 -25.51 -13.33 9.94
N PRO A 87 -25.39 -12.36 10.86
CA PRO A 87 -25.80 -10.99 10.61
C PRO A 87 -24.91 -10.32 9.56
N SER A 88 -25.51 -9.66 8.58
CA SER A 88 -24.79 -8.94 7.53
C SER A 88 -24.30 -7.56 7.96
N GLU A 89 -24.91 -6.97 8.99
CA GLU A 89 -24.56 -5.64 9.51
C GLU A 89 -24.66 -5.65 11.03
N LEU A 90 -23.64 -5.10 11.68
CA LEU A 90 -23.49 -5.03 13.11
C LEU A 90 -22.98 -3.64 13.52
N GLU A 91 -23.57 -3.09 14.57
CA GLU A 91 -23.15 -1.83 15.19
C GLU A 91 -22.54 -2.11 16.58
N ASN A 92 -21.65 -1.22 17.02
CA ASN A 92 -20.94 -1.29 18.30
C ASN A 92 -20.33 -2.68 18.55
N CYS A 93 -19.39 -3.05 17.69
CA CYS A 93 -18.81 -4.38 17.63
C CYS A 93 -17.57 -4.50 18.51
N PHE A 94 -17.55 -5.51 19.39
CA PHE A 94 -16.32 -6.07 19.93
C PHE A 94 -15.71 -7.02 18.91
N ILE A 95 -14.45 -6.79 18.57
CA ILE A 95 -13.71 -7.57 17.59
C ILE A 95 -12.72 -8.48 18.32
N MET A 96 -12.97 -9.77 18.22
CA MET A 96 -12.04 -10.80 18.66
C MET A 96 -11.18 -11.23 17.48
N THR A 97 -9.88 -10.95 17.57
CA THR A 97 -8.89 -11.46 16.61
C THR A 97 -8.24 -12.71 17.20
N CYS A 98 -8.27 -13.83 16.48
CA CYS A 98 -7.70 -15.08 17.00
C CYS A 98 -6.98 -15.91 15.94
N ASN A 99 -6.08 -16.77 16.42
CA ASN A 99 -5.34 -17.76 15.64
C ASN A 99 -5.56 -19.18 16.19
N VAL A 100 -6.80 -19.45 16.62
CA VAL A 100 -7.20 -20.73 17.20
C VAL A 100 -7.88 -21.57 16.14
N SER A 101 -7.59 -22.86 16.10
CA SER A 101 -8.29 -23.76 15.19
C SER A 101 -9.66 -24.10 15.76
N LEU A 102 -10.71 -23.67 15.06
CA LEU A 102 -12.10 -24.02 15.32
C LEU A 102 -12.58 -25.03 14.27
N GLU A 103 -11.66 -25.86 13.77
CA GLU A 103 -11.96 -26.93 12.85
C GLU A 103 -11.45 -28.26 13.41
N TYR A 104 -11.99 -29.35 12.88
CA TYR A 104 -11.50 -30.69 13.19
C TYR A 104 -10.05 -30.82 12.69
N GLU A 105 -9.11 -30.87 13.63
CA GLU A 105 -7.70 -31.13 13.33
C GLU A 105 -7.41 -32.61 13.48
N LYS A 106 -6.88 -33.23 12.41
CA LYS A 106 -6.24 -34.54 12.54
C LYS A 106 -4.93 -34.36 13.29
N SER A 107 -4.59 -35.31 14.16
CA SER A 107 -3.29 -35.32 14.84
C SER A 107 -2.16 -35.35 13.81
N GLU A 108 -1.15 -34.48 13.98
CA GLU A 108 0.03 -34.43 13.10
C GLU A 108 0.87 -35.72 13.16
N VAL A 109 0.92 -36.33 14.35
CA VAL A 109 1.44 -37.69 14.50
C VAL A 109 0.39 -38.64 13.94
N ASN A 110 0.82 -39.61 13.12
CA ASN A 110 -0.02 -40.71 12.62
C ASN A 110 -0.58 -41.54 13.79
N SER A 111 -1.60 -41.02 14.44
CA SER A 111 -2.34 -41.68 15.51
C SER A 111 -3.39 -42.53 14.83
N GLY A 112 -3.01 -43.77 14.51
CA GLY A 112 -3.96 -44.78 14.09
C GLY A 112 -4.84 -45.16 15.29
N PHE A 113 -6.09 -44.72 15.30
CA PHE A 113 -7.05 -45.19 16.30
C PHE A 113 -7.45 -46.63 15.98
N PHE A 114 -7.06 -47.57 16.83
CA PHE A 114 -7.54 -48.95 16.78
C PHE A 114 -8.81 -49.05 17.63
N TYR A 115 -9.94 -49.36 17.00
CA TYR A 115 -11.23 -49.56 17.66
C TYR A 115 -11.74 -50.98 17.39
N ASN A 116 -12.30 -51.61 18.42
CA ASN A 116 -12.80 -53.00 18.33
C ASN A 116 -14.34 -53.06 18.23
N SER A 117 -15.04 -51.93 18.34
CA SER A 117 -16.50 -51.84 18.22
C SER A 117 -16.94 -50.52 17.57
N ALA A 118 -18.15 -50.51 17.00
CA ALA A 118 -18.76 -49.31 16.41
C ALA A 118 -19.01 -48.22 17.47
N ASP A 119 -19.51 -48.59 18.64
CA ASP A 119 -19.78 -47.67 19.75
C ASP A 119 -18.51 -46.93 20.22
N GLN A 120 -17.36 -47.61 20.22
CA GLN A 120 -16.09 -47.00 20.59
C GLN A 120 -15.64 -45.97 19.55
N ARG A 121 -15.91 -46.23 18.27
CA ARG A 121 -15.64 -45.28 17.18
C ARG A 121 -16.51 -44.03 17.30
N GLU A 122 -17.81 -44.18 17.58
CA GLU A 122 -18.71 -43.03 17.77
C GLU A 122 -18.27 -42.16 18.95
N LYS A 123 -17.98 -42.76 20.11
CA LYS A 123 -17.50 -42.02 21.29
C LYS A 123 -16.20 -41.26 21.05
N MET A 124 -15.28 -41.80 20.24
CA MET A 124 -14.04 -41.09 19.90
C MET A 124 -14.31 -39.88 19.00
N VAL A 125 -15.18 -40.03 18.00
CA VAL A 125 -15.58 -38.92 17.12
C VAL A 125 -16.30 -37.83 17.93
N GLU A 126 -17.16 -38.22 18.88
CA GLU A 126 -17.79 -37.27 19.81
C GLU A 126 -16.79 -36.58 20.72
N ALA A 127 -15.79 -37.29 21.24
CA ALA A 127 -14.77 -36.71 22.12
C ALA A 127 -13.89 -35.69 21.40
N GLU A 128 -13.46 -35.98 20.17
CA GLU A 128 -12.70 -35.03 19.34
C GLU A 128 -13.55 -33.80 18.98
N ARG A 129 -14.83 -33.99 18.68
CA ARG A 129 -15.76 -32.87 18.46
C ARG A 129 -15.98 -32.05 19.71
N LYS A 130 -16.15 -32.70 20.87
CA LYS A 130 -16.35 -32.03 22.15
C LYS A 130 -15.22 -31.06 22.45
N PHE A 131 -13.98 -31.38 22.08
CA PHE A 131 -12.85 -30.45 22.22
C PHE A 131 -13.03 -29.17 21.41
N THR A 132 -13.48 -29.26 20.16
CA THR A 132 -13.77 -28.08 19.33
C THR A 132 -15.00 -27.32 19.84
N ASP A 133 -16.05 -28.05 20.22
CA ASP A 133 -17.29 -27.46 20.75
C ASP A 133 -17.04 -26.71 22.06
N ASP A 134 -16.18 -27.23 22.94
CA ASP A 134 -15.87 -26.60 24.21
C ASP A 134 -15.11 -25.27 24.01
N LYS A 135 -14.22 -25.18 23.01
CA LYS A 135 -13.59 -23.91 22.62
C LYS A 135 -14.61 -22.88 22.12
N VAL A 136 -15.56 -23.31 21.31
CA VAL A 136 -16.62 -22.42 20.79
C VAL A 136 -17.53 -21.96 21.91
N LYS A 137 -17.89 -22.84 22.85
CA LYS A 137 -18.67 -22.48 24.05
C LYS A 137 -17.95 -21.45 24.90
N GLN A 138 -16.64 -21.58 25.13
CA GLN A 138 -15.87 -20.56 25.84
C GLN A 138 -15.97 -19.17 25.16
N ILE A 139 -15.95 -19.13 23.82
CA ILE A 139 -16.12 -17.88 23.07
C ILE A 139 -17.55 -17.32 23.21
N ILE A 140 -18.56 -18.19 23.18
CA ILE A 140 -19.96 -17.81 23.40
C ILE A 140 -20.16 -17.28 24.83
N GLU A 141 -19.52 -17.88 25.83
CA GLU A 141 -19.53 -17.41 27.21
C GLU A 141 -18.91 -16.01 27.33
N LEU A 142 -17.76 -15.78 26.69
CA LEU A 142 -17.15 -14.46 26.63
C LEU A 142 -18.08 -13.44 25.98
N LYS A 143 -18.70 -13.80 24.85
CA LYS A 143 -19.68 -12.95 24.17
C LYS A 143 -20.86 -12.61 25.08
N ARG A 144 -21.41 -13.57 25.82
CA ARG A 144 -22.50 -13.32 26.78
C ARG A 144 -22.07 -12.46 27.97
N HIS A 145 -20.81 -12.51 28.37
CA HIS A 145 -20.26 -11.67 29.43
C HIS A 145 -20.10 -10.21 28.99
N VAL A 146 -19.66 -9.99 27.75
CA VAL A 146 -19.34 -8.65 27.21
C VAL A 146 -20.55 -7.97 26.56
N CYS A 147 -21.35 -8.74 25.81
CA CYS A 147 -22.54 -8.26 25.11
C CYS A 147 -23.78 -8.40 26.00
N THR A 148 -24.06 -7.37 26.80
CA THR A 148 -25.30 -7.26 27.56
C THR A 148 -26.35 -6.48 26.75
N ASP A 149 -27.64 -6.78 27.00
CA ASP A 149 -28.78 -6.11 26.33
C ASP A 149 -28.78 -4.58 26.55
N GLU A 150 -28.18 -4.12 27.63
CA GLU A 150 -28.02 -2.71 27.97
C GLU A 150 -27.04 -1.98 27.05
N ASN A 151 -25.96 -2.66 26.63
CA ASN A 151 -24.91 -2.07 25.80
C ASN A 151 -25.20 -2.19 24.30
N LYS A 152 -26.18 -3.04 23.90
CA LYS A 152 -26.48 -3.37 22.49
C LYS A 152 -25.22 -3.65 21.65
N ALA A 153 -24.22 -4.26 22.28
CA ALA A 153 -22.94 -4.51 21.66
C ALA A 153 -22.98 -5.80 20.86
N SER A 154 -22.40 -5.76 19.67
CA SER A 154 -22.27 -6.91 18.78
C SER A 154 -20.91 -7.58 18.98
N PHE A 155 -20.77 -8.83 18.53
CA PHE A 155 -19.51 -9.56 18.63
C PHE A 155 -19.11 -10.10 17.26
N VAL A 156 -17.85 -9.86 16.89
CA VAL A 156 -17.27 -10.28 15.61
C VAL A 156 -16.01 -11.08 15.89
N ILE A 157 -15.91 -12.27 15.29
CA ILE A 157 -14.72 -13.12 15.35
C ILE A 157 -14.02 -13.06 14.01
N ILE A 158 -12.73 -12.74 14.03
CA ILE A 158 -11.87 -12.80 12.86
C ILE A 158 -10.77 -13.80 13.16
N ASN A 159 -10.91 -14.99 12.60
CA ASN A 159 -9.98 -16.09 12.82
C ASN A 159 -9.02 -16.25 11.63
N GLN A 160 -7.73 -16.41 11.94
CA GLN A 160 -6.71 -16.77 10.96
C GLN A 160 -6.85 -18.21 10.47
N LYS A 161 -7.32 -19.13 11.33
CA LYS A 161 -7.54 -20.54 10.97
C LYS A 161 -8.96 -20.79 10.46
N GLY A 162 -9.25 -22.05 10.12
CA GLY A 162 -10.58 -22.46 9.71
C GLY A 162 -11.59 -22.47 10.86
N ILE A 163 -12.86 -22.42 10.47
CA ILE A 163 -14.02 -22.67 11.33
C ILE A 163 -14.86 -23.72 10.60
N ASP A 164 -15.20 -24.80 11.29
CA ASP A 164 -16.03 -25.87 10.74
C ASP A 164 -17.52 -25.48 10.70
N PRO A 165 -18.33 -26.14 9.85
CA PRO A 165 -19.75 -25.78 9.71
C PRO A 165 -20.56 -25.84 11.00
N LEU A 166 -20.30 -26.82 11.88
CA LEU A 166 -21.05 -26.96 13.13
C LEU A 166 -20.73 -25.82 14.10
N SER A 167 -19.46 -25.40 14.18
CA SER A 167 -19.10 -24.20 14.93
C SER A 167 -19.71 -22.94 14.33
N LEU A 168 -19.79 -22.82 13.01
CA LEU A 168 -20.49 -21.70 12.36
C LEU A 168 -21.96 -21.67 12.76
N ASP A 169 -22.66 -22.81 12.80
CA ASP A 169 -24.05 -22.89 13.24
C ASP A 169 -24.22 -22.45 14.71
N MET A 170 -23.30 -22.87 15.59
CA MET A 170 -23.31 -22.46 17.00
C MET A 170 -23.11 -20.95 17.17
N LEU A 171 -22.17 -20.37 16.41
CA LEU A 171 -21.89 -18.93 16.42
C LEU A 171 -23.04 -18.12 15.79
N ALA A 172 -23.65 -18.62 14.71
CA ALA A 172 -24.76 -17.98 14.02
C ALA A 172 -26.03 -17.94 14.88
N LYS A 173 -26.33 -18.99 15.65
CA LYS A 173 -27.44 -19.01 16.63
C LYS A 173 -27.30 -17.92 17.70
N GLU A 174 -26.07 -17.57 18.03
CA GLU A 174 -25.75 -16.49 18.95
C GLU A 174 -25.64 -15.13 18.23
N GLY A 175 -25.86 -15.04 16.92
CA GLY A 175 -25.74 -13.79 16.16
C GLY A 175 -24.29 -13.24 16.14
N ILE A 176 -23.29 -14.10 16.23
CA ILE A 176 -21.88 -13.72 16.10
C ILE A 176 -21.49 -13.75 14.62
N LEU A 177 -20.93 -12.67 14.10
CA LEU A 177 -20.31 -12.68 12.77
C LEU A 177 -18.93 -13.33 12.85
N ALA A 178 -18.76 -14.48 12.21
CA ALA A 178 -17.50 -15.22 12.24
C ALA A 178 -16.84 -15.30 10.87
N LEU A 179 -15.65 -14.72 10.76
CA LEU A 179 -14.79 -14.80 9.59
C LEU A 179 -13.70 -15.85 9.81
N ARG A 180 -13.50 -16.69 8.80
CA ARG A 180 -12.49 -17.75 8.80
C ARG A 180 -11.37 -17.46 7.82
N ARG A 181 -10.18 -18.01 8.07
CA ARG A 181 -9.02 -17.96 7.17
C ARG A 181 -8.57 -16.53 6.82
N ALA A 182 -8.63 -15.61 7.78
CA ALA A 182 -8.11 -14.27 7.61
C ALA A 182 -6.59 -14.29 7.36
N LYS A 183 -6.11 -13.44 6.45
CA LYS A 183 -4.67 -13.34 6.16
C LYS A 183 -3.92 -12.84 7.39
N ARG A 184 -2.76 -13.43 7.70
CA ARG A 184 -1.91 -13.03 8.84
C ARG A 184 -1.62 -11.53 8.88
N ARG A 185 -1.32 -10.92 7.74
CA ARG A 185 -1.08 -9.46 7.61
C ARG A 185 -2.28 -8.62 8.04
N ASN A 186 -3.51 -9.12 7.83
CA ASN A 186 -4.73 -8.43 8.22
C ASN A 186 -4.96 -8.52 9.73
N MET A 187 -4.47 -9.58 10.38
CA MET A 187 -4.53 -9.71 11.84
C MET A 187 -3.69 -8.64 12.54
N GLU A 188 -2.46 -8.42 12.07
CA GLU A 188 -1.58 -7.36 12.58
C GLU A 188 -2.17 -5.96 12.36
N ARG A 189 -2.89 -5.76 11.26
CA ARG A 189 -3.60 -4.50 10.97
C ARG A 189 -4.84 -4.32 11.83
N LEU A 190 -5.61 -5.38 12.06
CA LEU A 190 -6.83 -5.33 12.88
C LEU A 190 -6.53 -5.01 14.33
N THR A 191 -5.46 -5.58 14.89
CA THR A 191 -5.03 -5.28 16.27
C THR A 191 -4.66 -3.80 16.40
N LEU A 192 -3.95 -3.24 15.42
CA LEU A 192 -3.57 -1.82 15.37
C LEU A 192 -4.74 -0.88 15.06
N ALA A 193 -5.69 -1.29 14.20
CA ALA A 193 -6.86 -0.49 13.87
C ALA A 193 -7.87 -0.45 15.03
N CYS A 194 -8.19 -1.62 15.60
CA CYS A 194 -9.29 -1.77 16.57
C CYS A 194 -8.82 -1.70 18.03
N GLY A 195 -7.52 -1.80 18.30
CA GLY A 195 -6.94 -1.68 19.65
C GLY A 195 -6.98 -2.95 20.50
N GLY A 196 -7.06 -4.14 19.88
CA GLY A 196 -7.09 -5.44 20.57
C GLY A 196 -5.78 -6.24 20.47
N MET A 197 -5.71 -7.37 21.17
CA MET A 197 -4.61 -8.33 21.08
C MET A 197 -5.04 -9.61 20.36
N ALA A 198 -4.13 -10.21 19.60
CA ALA A 198 -4.41 -11.47 18.91
C ALA A 198 -4.39 -12.63 19.91
N ILE A 199 -5.53 -13.31 20.03
CA ILE A 199 -5.74 -14.41 20.98
C ILE A 199 -5.28 -15.74 20.34
N ASN A 200 -4.37 -16.45 21.01
CA ASN A 200 -3.81 -17.71 20.52
C ASN A 200 -4.41 -18.96 21.19
N SER A 201 -5.02 -18.81 22.37
CA SER A 201 -5.72 -19.89 23.10
C SER A 201 -7.04 -19.38 23.65
N THR A 202 -8.06 -20.22 23.70
CA THR A 202 -9.38 -19.85 24.24
C THR A 202 -9.44 -19.91 25.77
N ASP A 203 -8.47 -20.54 26.43
CA ASP A 203 -8.48 -20.66 27.88
C ASP A 203 -8.11 -19.34 28.60
N ASP A 204 -7.27 -18.51 27.98
CA ASP A 204 -6.77 -17.24 28.54
C ASP A 204 -7.42 -16.02 27.86
N MET A 205 -8.74 -16.03 27.70
CA MET A 205 -9.47 -14.90 27.11
C MET A 205 -9.86 -13.86 28.17
N ASP A 206 -9.46 -12.60 27.96
CA ASP A 206 -9.88 -11.48 28.79
C ASP A 206 -10.56 -10.39 27.94
N VAL A 207 -11.49 -9.66 28.55
CA VAL A 207 -12.27 -8.58 27.90
C VAL A 207 -11.35 -7.47 27.39
N ASN A 208 -10.24 -7.23 28.10
CA ASN A 208 -9.23 -6.23 27.72
C ASN A 208 -8.48 -6.57 26.42
N MET A 209 -8.56 -7.82 25.95
CA MET A 209 -7.91 -8.26 24.71
C MET A 209 -8.75 -7.96 23.47
N LEU A 210 -10.03 -7.62 23.63
CA LEU A 210 -10.95 -7.37 22.53
C LEU A 210 -10.71 -5.98 21.92
N GLY A 211 -10.72 -5.92 20.59
CA GLY A 211 -10.76 -4.66 19.86
C GLY A 211 -12.18 -4.09 19.81
N TRP A 212 -12.31 -2.85 19.35
CA TRP A 212 -13.62 -2.20 19.17
C TRP A 212 -13.73 -1.54 17.80
N ALA A 213 -14.90 -1.68 17.17
CA ALA A 213 -15.29 -0.95 15.96
C ALA A 213 -16.75 -0.51 16.05
N GLY A 214 -17.05 0.70 15.59
CA GLY A 214 -18.40 1.24 15.61
C GLY A 214 -19.32 0.52 14.64
N LYS A 215 -18.81 0.10 13.47
CA LYS A 215 -19.62 -0.54 12.44
C LYS A 215 -18.86 -1.66 11.73
N VAL A 216 -19.50 -2.83 11.63
CA VAL A 216 -19.00 -3.95 10.83
C VAL A 216 -20.11 -4.44 9.91
N TYR A 217 -19.89 -4.45 8.61
CA TYR A 217 -20.88 -4.92 7.65
C TYR A 217 -20.26 -5.67 6.50
N GLU A 218 -21.04 -6.58 5.92
CA GLU A 218 -20.70 -7.36 4.75
C GLU A 218 -21.38 -6.76 3.52
N GLN A 219 -20.59 -6.55 2.47
CA GLN A 219 -21.08 -6.18 1.15
C GLN A 219 -20.74 -7.30 0.17
N THR A 220 -21.78 -7.93 -0.38
CA THR A 220 -21.64 -8.89 -1.47
C THR A 220 -21.63 -8.15 -2.81
N LEU A 221 -20.63 -8.45 -3.64
CA LEU A 221 -20.53 -7.94 -5.00
C LEU A 221 -20.29 -9.12 -5.95
N GLY A 222 -21.33 -9.54 -6.67
CA GLY A 222 -21.28 -10.75 -7.49
C GLY A 222 -21.14 -11.99 -6.61
N GLU A 223 -20.05 -12.74 -6.77
CA GLU A 223 -19.74 -13.93 -5.97
C GLU A 223 -18.80 -13.63 -4.79
N ASP A 224 -18.19 -12.44 -4.76
CA ASP A 224 -17.24 -12.04 -3.74
C ASP A 224 -17.93 -11.28 -2.60
N ASN A 225 -17.53 -11.59 -1.37
CA ASN A 225 -18.01 -10.92 -0.17
C ASN A 225 -16.88 -10.13 0.48
N TYR A 226 -17.16 -8.88 0.81
CA TYR A 226 -16.23 -7.97 1.47
C TYR A 226 -16.76 -7.58 2.83
N THR A 227 -15.98 -7.77 3.88
CA THR A 227 -16.34 -7.28 5.22
C THR A 227 -15.60 -5.99 5.52
N PHE A 228 -16.36 -4.97 5.88
CA PHE A 228 -15.89 -3.65 6.25
C PHE A 228 -15.85 -3.53 7.77
N VAL A 229 -14.72 -3.08 8.30
CA VAL A 229 -14.57 -2.68 9.69
C VAL A 229 -14.32 -1.18 9.71
N GLU A 230 -15.31 -0.42 10.16
CA GLU A 230 -15.36 1.05 10.16
C GLU A 230 -15.54 1.60 11.58
N ASP A 231 -15.30 2.91 11.73
CA ASP A 231 -15.47 3.64 13.00
C ASP A 231 -14.66 3.07 14.17
N VAL A 232 -13.36 2.84 13.97
CA VAL A 232 -12.45 2.44 15.06
C VAL A 232 -11.98 3.63 15.89
N ARG A 233 -11.70 3.42 17.19
CA ARG A 233 -11.30 4.52 18.12
C ARG A 233 -9.95 5.14 17.79
N HIS A 234 -8.97 4.29 17.48
CA HIS A 234 -7.58 4.70 17.25
C HIS A 234 -7.05 4.01 15.99
N PRO A 235 -7.39 4.51 14.79
CA PRO A 235 -6.94 3.88 13.55
C PRO A 235 -5.44 4.09 13.37
N GLN A 236 -4.61 3.13 13.79
CA GLN A 236 -3.18 3.07 13.42
C GLN A 236 -2.94 2.26 12.13
N SER A 237 -4.02 1.77 11.52
CA SER A 237 -4.06 1.11 10.23
C SER A 237 -5.31 1.56 9.48
N CYS A 238 -5.18 1.72 8.16
CA CYS A 238 -6.29 2.10 7.29
C CYS A 238 -6.30 1.26 6.01
N SER A 239 -7.44 1.27 5.32
CA SER A 239 -7.59 0.64 4.01
C SER A 239 -8.02 1.65 2.96
N ILE A 240 -7.31 1.68 1.84
CA ILE A 240 -7.76 2.39 0.64
C ILE A 240 -8.52 1.39 -0.22
N LEU A 241 -9.82 1.61 -0.38
CA LEU A 241 -10.66 0.79 -1.23
C LEU A 241 -10.75 1.43 -2.62
N ILE A 242 -10.02 0.86 -3.56
CA ILE A 242 -10.06 1.24 -4.97
C ILE A 242 -11.23 0.54 -5.64
N LYS A 243 -12.09 1.30 -6.30
CA LYS A 243 -13.10 0.74 -7.20
C LYS A 243 -12.67 0.99 -8.64
N GLY A 244 -13.09 0.13 -9.56
CA GLY A 244 -12.84 0.37 -10.98
C GLY A 244 -13.50 -0.67 -11.88
N PRO A 245 -13.80 -0.31 -13.13
CA PRO A 245 -14.59 -1.15 -14.03
C PRO A 245 -13.83 -2.39 -14.50
N ASN A 246 -12.51 -2.24 -14.70
CA ASN A 246 -11.65 -3.27 -15.28
C ASN A 246 -10.40 -3.46 -14.41
N GLU A 247 -9.86 -4.69 -14.37
CA GLU A 247 -8.65 -5.01 -13.62
C GLU A 247 -7.44 -4.17 -14.05
N HIS A 248 -7.31 -3.86 -15.36
CA HIS A 248 -6.23 -3.02 -15.87
C HIS A 248 -6.28 -1.59 -15.30
N THR A 249 -7.47 -0.98 -15.25
CA THR A 249 -7.67 0.35 -14.68
C THR A 249 -7.39 0.33 -13.17
N ILE A 250 -7.85 -0.71 -12.47
CA ILE A 250 -7.57 -0.90 -11.05
C ILE A 250 -6.06 -1.03 -10.80
N ALA A 251 -5.34 -1.80 -11.62
CA ALA A 251 -3.89 -1.96 -11.48
C ALA A 251 -3.16 -0.62 -11.65
N GLN A 252 -3.55 0.18 -12.65
CA GLN A 252 -3.00 1.52 -12.86
C GLN A 252 -3.26 2.44 -11.66
N ILE A 253 -4.49 2.47 -11.14
CA ILE A 253 -4.84 3.27 -9.96
C ILE A 253 -4.05 2.79 -8.73
N LYS A 254 -3.94 1.48 -8.54
CA LYS A 254 -3.18 0.89 -7.44
C LYS A 254 -1.71 1.27 -7.46
N ASP A 255 -1.08 1.25 -8.64
CA ASP A 255 0.32 1.65 -8.80
C ASP A 255 0.51 3.16 -8.66
N ALA A 256 -0.49 3.97 -9.05
CA ALA A 256 -0.47 5.40 -8.79
C ALA A 256 -0.62 5.73 -7.30
N VAL A 257 -1.57 5.10 -6.61
CA VAL A 257 -1.79 5.26 -5.17
C VAL A 257 -0.56 4.84 -4.37
N ARG A 258 0.08 3.72 -4.73
CA ARG A 258 1.33 3.27 -4.08
C ARG A 258 2.46 4.28 -4.20
N ASP A 259 2.61 4.88 -5.37
CA ASP A 259 3.65 5.88 -5.59
C ASP A 259 3.33 7.19 -4.87
N GLY A 260 2.06 7.62 -4.85
CA GLY A 260 1.61 8.76 -4.06
C GLY A 260 1.86 8.58 -2.56
N ILE A 261 1.50 7.42 -2.00
CA ILE A 261 1.76 7.08 -0.59
C ILE A 261 3.25 7.17 -0.27
N ARG A 262 4.10 6.62 -1.14
CA ARG A 262 5.56 6.66 -0.97
C ARG A 262 6.10 8.08 -1.10
N ALA A 263 5.59 8.88 -2.02
CA ALA A 263 5.97 10.28 -2.20
C ALA A 263 5.66 11.09 -0.93
N VAL A 264 4.46 10.95 -0.38
CA VAL A 264 4.08 11.61 0.89
C VAL A 264 4.97 11.13 2.04
N ASN A 265 5.20 9.82 2.16
CA ASN A 265 6.06 9.28 3.21
C ASN A 265 7.51 9.78 3.13
N ASN A 266 8.08 9.84 1.93
CA ASN A 266 9.42 10.37 1.72
C ASN A 266 9.53 11.83 2.18
N THR A 267 8.49 12.65 1.94
CA THR A 267 8.43 14.03 2.41
C THR A 267 8.43 14.11 3.94
N ILE A 268 7.66 13.24 4.62
CA ILE A 268 7.62 13.18 6.08
C ILE A 268 8.98 12.77 6.65
N GLU A 269 9.62 11.76 6.07
CA GLU A 269 10.92 11.27 6.56
C GLU A 269 12.08 12.24 6.31
N ASP A 270 12.13 12.88 5.14
CA ASP A 270 13.21 13.81 4.78
C ASP A 270 13.07 15.15 5.50
N GLY A 271 11.84 15.59 5.76
CA GLY A 271 11.54 16.92 6.30
C GLY A 271 11.88 18.05 5.33
N SER A 272 12.01 17.76 4.03
CA SER A 272 12.33 18.71 2.99
C SER A 272 11.74 18.31 1.64
N VAL A 273 11.43 19.32 0.83
CA VAL A 273 10.89 19.18 -0.52
C VAL A 273 11.62 20.11 -1.49
N VAL A 274 11.47 19.86 -2.79
CA VAL A 274 12.13 20.60 -3.86
C VAL A 274 11.07 21.12 -4.85
N PRO A 275 11.21 22.36 -5.38
CA PRO A 275 10.34 22.84 -6.46
C PRO A 275 10.39 21.89 -7.67
N GLY A 276 9.22 21.47 -8.15
CA GLY A 276 9.09 20.60 -9.31
C GLY A 276 9.08 21.37 -10.65
N GLY A 277 8.45 20.81 -11.67
CA GLY A 277 8.29 21.46 -12.98
C GLY A 277 9.61 21.72 -13.72
N GLY A 278 10.68 20.97 -13.40
CA GLY A 278 12.02 21.17 -13.98
C GLY A 278 12.81 22.34 -13.37
N ALA A 279 12.29 23.00 -12.33
CA ALA A 279 12.91 24.19 -11.75
C ALA A 279 14.27 23.91 -11.11
N PHE A 280 14.40 22.76 -10.42
CA PHE A 280 15.68 22.33 -9.88
C PHE A 280 16.73 22.15 -10.99
N GLU A 281 16.37 21.50 -12.09
CA GLU A 281 17.26 21.23 -13.21
C GLU A 281 17.72 22.52 -13.90
N LEU A 282 16.81 23.47 -14.10
CA LEU A 282 17.11 24.79 -14.67
C LEU A 282 18.06 25.59 -13.76
N ALA A 283 17.77 25.64 -12.46
CA ALA A 283 18.60 26.32 -11.48
C ALA A 283 20.00 25.68 -11.36
N ALA A 284 20.07 24.34 -11.35
CA ALA A 284 21.31 23.60 -11.31
C ALA A 284 22.15 23.81 -12.58
N HIS A 285 21.51 23.84 -13.75
CA HIS A 285 22.16 24.16 -15.03
C HIS A 285 22.83 25.54 -14.96
N ARG A 286 22.09 26.58 -14.52
CA ARG A 286 22.63 27.94 -14.38
C ARG A 286 23.82 27.99 -13.41
N ALA A 287 23.70 27.35 -12.25
CA ALA A 287 24.74 27.31 -11.24
C ALA A 287 26.01 26.61 -11.77
N LEU A 288 25.85 25.49 -12.49
CA LEU A 288 26.97 24.76 -13.10
C LEU A 288 27.62 25.54 -14.24
N TYR A 289 26.84 26.30 -15.03
CA TYR A 289 27.38 27.18 -16.08
C TYR A 289 28.20 28.32 -15.50
N ALA A 290 27.78 28.92 -14.37
CA ALA A 290 28.60 29.90 -13.67
C ALA A 290 29.87 29.26 -13.06
N PHE A 291 29.73 28.04 -12.51
CA PHE A 291 30.85 27.30 -11.94
C PHE A 291 31.88 26.86 -12.99
N LYS A 292 31.45 26.59 -14.22
CA LYS A 292 32.28 26.21 -15.37
C LYS A 292 33.43 27.19 -15.62
N ASP A 293 33.23 28.49 -15.38
CA ASP A 293 34.26 29.51 -15.60
C ASP A 293 35.32 29.57 -14.51
N THR A 294 35.07 28.96 -13.35
CA THR A 294 36.06 28.83 -12.27
C THR A 294 37.05 27.67 -12.50
N ILE A 295 36.71 26.72 -13.38
CA ILE A 295 37.51 25.52 -13.61
C ILE A 295 38.39 25.68 -14.85
N SER A 296 39.68 25.36 -14.70
CA SER A 296 40.64 25.31 -15.80
C SER A 296 40.78 23.90 -16.40
N GLY A 297 41.02 23.84 -17.72
CA GLY A 297 41.41 22.60 -18.41
C GLY A 297 40.24 21.76 -18.94
N ARG A 298 40.51 20.47 -19.19
CA ARG A 298 39.56 19.55 -19.86
C ARG A 298 38.30 19.28 -19.02
N ALA A 299 38.38 19.40 -17.69
CA ALA A 299 37.23 19.24 -16.80
C ALA A 299 36.09 20.24 -17.10
N LYS A 300 36.42 21.41 -17.69
CA LYS A 300 35.43 22.41 -18.14
C LYS A 300 34.40 21.83 -19.11
N LEU A 301 34.83 20.93 -20.00
CA LEU A 301 33.95 20.25 -20.96
C LEU A 301 33.03 19.23 -20.27
N GLY A 302 33.53 18.53 -19.25
CA GLY A 302 32.74 17.58 -18.47
C GLY A 302 31.63 18.27 -17.69
N VAL A 303 31.93 19.40 -17.03
CA VAL A 303 30.93 20.20 -16.30
C VAL A 303 29.89 20.77 -17.24
N GLN A 304 30.30 21.26 -18.42
CA GLN A 304 29.35 21.72 -19.43
C GLN A 304 28.42 20.60 -19.89
N ALA A 305 28.96 19.44 -20.26
CA ALA A 305 28.16 18.30 -20.71
C ALA A 305 27.17 17.84 -19.63
N PHE A 306 27.59 17.83 -18.36
CA PHE A 306 26.72 17.50 -17.24
C PHE A 306 25.60 18.54 -17.04
N ALA A 307 25.92 19.83 -17.12
CA ALA A 307 24.93 20.90 -17.02
C ALA A 307 23.91 20.83 -18.16
N ASP A 308 24.35 20.57 -19.40
CA ASP A 308 23.46 20.43 -20.56
C ASP A 308 22.58 19.18 -20.45
N ALA A 309 23.08 18.10 -19.84
CA ALA A 309 22.32 16.87 -19.61
C ALA A 309 21.18 17.05 -18.62
N LEU A 310 21.30 17.92 -17.60
CA LEU A 310 20.21 18.19 -16.65
C LEU A 310 18.97 18.79 -17.33
N LEU A 311 19.15 19.53 -18.42
CA LEU A 311 18.04 20.12 -19.17
C LEU A 311 17.15 19.08 -19.88
N ILE A 312 17.52 17.80 -19.90
CA ILE A 312 16.71 16.77 -20.56
C ILE A 312 15.30 16.65 -19.97
N ILE A 313 15.15 16.84 -18.66
CA ILE A 313 13.86 16.74 -17.98
C ILE A 313 12.90 17.83 -18.46
N PRO A 314 13.21 19.14 -18.33
CA PRO A 314 12.32 20.19 -18.82
C PRO A 314 12.17 20.17 -20.35
N LYS A 315 13.19 19.73 -21.11
CA LYS A 315 13.09 19.52 -22.57
C LYS A 315 12.00 18.52 -22.95
N VAL A 316 12.06 17.33 -22.36
CA VAL A 316 11.12 16.24 -22.65
C VAL A 316 9.73 16.56 -22.10
N LEU A 317 9.63 17.29 -20.98
CA LEU A 317 8.35 17.79 -20.49
C LEU A 317 7.69 18.76 -21.49
N ALA A 318 8.43 19.74 -22.02
CA ALA A 318 7.92 20.64 -23.06
C ALA A 318 7.51 19.88 -24.34
N GLU A 319 8.33 18.93 -24.77
CA GLU A 319 8.07 18.10 -25.96
C GLU A 319 6.79 17.25 -25.78
N ASN A 320 6.61 16.61 -24.63
CA ASN A 320 5.42 15.81 -24.32
C ASN A 320 4.14 16.67 -24.25
N SER A 321 4.28 17.95 -23.88
CA SER A 321 3.19 18.92 -23.90
C SER A 321 2.91 19.52 -25.27
N GLY A 322 3.72 19.20 -26.30
CA GLY A 322 3.58 19.78 -27.64
C GLY A 322 4.00 21.25 -27.76
N LEU A 323 4.80 21.74 -26.80
CA LEU A 323 5.31 23.11 -26.77
C LEU A 323 6.63 23.21 -27.56
N ASP A 324 7.00 24.42 -27.98
CA ASP A 324 8.35 24.65 -28.52
C ASP A 324 9.37 24.57 -27.38
N VAL A 325 10.21 23.54 -27.45
CA VAL A 325 11.21 23.21 -26.44
C VAL A 325 12.21 24.35 -26.24
N GLN A 326 12.62 25.05 -27.31
CA GLN A 326 13.62 26.11 -27.20
C GLN A 326 13.02 27.34 -26.54
N ASP A 327 11.86 27.79 -27.02
CA ASP A 327 11.21 29.01 -26.52
C ASP A 327 10.82 28.86 -25.05
N ALA A 328 10.22 27.72 -24.68
CA ALA A 328 9.81 27.43 -23.32
C ALA A 328 11.00 27.43 -22.32
N LEU A 329 12.11 26.80 -22.70
CA LEU A 329 13.32 26.76 -21.86
C LEU A 329 13.96 28.12 -21.73
N LEU A 330 14.05 28.86 -22.84
CA LEU A 330 14.70 30.16 -22.87
C LEU A 330 13.93 31.16 -22.00
N ALA A 331 12.59 31.16 -22.09
CA ALA A 331 11.73 31.94 -21.22
C ALA A 331 11.93 31.57 -19.73
N CYS A 332 11.99 30.29 -19.39
CA CYS A 332 12.18 29.87 -17.99
C CYS A 332 13.57 30.24 -17.45
N LEU A 333 14.62 30.14 -18.29
CA LEU A 333 15.98 30.52 -17.93
C LEU A 333 16.13 32.04 -17.74
N GLU A 334 15.51 32.84 -18.60
CA GLU A 334 15.50 34.30 -18.50
C GLU A 334 14.77 34.76 -17.24
N GLU A 335 13.57 34.24 -16.98
CA GLU A 335 12.78 34.58 -15.80
C GLU A 335 13.49 34.13 -14.50
N GLY A 336 14.07 32.93 -14.50
CA GLY A 336 14.89 32.45 -13.38
C GLY A 336 16.14 33.31 -13.15
N ALA A 337 16.76 33.82 -14.22
CA ALA A 337 17.89 34.76 -14.15
C ALA A 337 17.49 36.11 -13.56
N ALA A 338 16.33 36.65 -13.95
CA ALA A 338 15.84 37.94 -13.49
C ALA A 338 15.34 37.90 -12.03
N SER A 339 14.55 36.89 -11.67
CA SER A 339 13.95 36.75 -10.33
C SER A 339 14.94 36.22 -9.28
N GLY A 340 15.87 35.35 -9.69
CA GLY A 340 16.71 34.59 -8.76
C GLY A 340 15.96 33.47 -8.03
N GLU A 341 14.68 33.24 -8.36
CA GLU A 341 13.85 32.19 -7.79
C GLU A 341 13.91 30.89 -8.60
N ALA A 342 13.40 29.81 -8.03
CA ALA A 342 13.30 28.52 -8.72
C ALA A 342 12.06 28.53 -9.62
N VAL A 343 12.27 28.87 -10.89
CA VAL A 343 11.23 28.93 -11.92
C VAL A 343 11.13 27.60 -12.68
N GLY A 344 9.92 27.08 -12.83
CA GLY A 344 9.62 25.87 -13.58
C GLY A 344 8.78 26.16 -14.83
N LEU A 345 8.52 25.10 -15.60
CA LEU A 345 7.74 25.15 -16.82
C LEU A 345 6.27 24.78 -16.55
N ASP A 346 5.33 25.65 -16.90
CA ASP A 346 3.92 25.27 -16.98
C ASP A 346 3.67 24.45 -18.26
N LEU A 347 3.15 23.24 -18.06
CA LEU A 347 2.87 22.29 -19.13
C LEU A 347 1.67 22.68 -19.99
N PHE A 348 0.78 23.55 -19.51
CA PHE A 348 -0.41 23.98 -20.24
C PHE A 348 -0.18 25.25 -21.05
N SER A 349 0.40 26.29 -20.44
CA SER A 349 0.66 27.57 -21.12
C SER A 349 2.02 27.64 -21.82
N GLY A 350 2.98 26.78 -21.43
CA GLY A 350 4.37 26.88 -21.86
C GLY A 350 5.12 28.10 -21.32
N GLN A 351 4.53 28.81 -20.35
CA GLN A 351 5.14 29.97 -19.72
C GLN A 351 5.92 29.60 -18.46
N PRO A 352 6.87 30.46 -18.03
CA PRO A 352 7.54 30.31 -16.75
C PRO A 352 6.55 30.45 -15.59
N MET A 353 6.63 29.55 -14.60
CA MET A 353 5.80 29.58 -13.39
C MET A 353 6.62 29.32 -12.12
N LEU A 354 6.11 29.74 -10.96
CA LEU A 354 6.71 29.42 -9.66
C LEU A 354 6.11 28.11 -9.11
N PRO A 355 6.85 26.99 -9.10
CA PRO A 355 6.28 25.67 -8.78
C PRO A 355 5.73 25.58 -7.36
N LEU A 356 6.31 26.31 -6.40
CA LEU A 356 5.83 26.33 -5.01
C LEU A 356 4.42 26.93 -4.90
N GLN A 357 4.12 27.97 -5.69
CA GLN A 357 2.81 28.62 -5.67
C GLN A 357 1.73 27.75 -6.33
N GLU A 358 2.10 27.05 -7.39
CA GLU A 358 1.24 26.08 -8.09
C GLU A 358 1.11 24.73 -7.36
N GLY A 359 1.87 24.52 -6.28
CA GLY A 359 1.86 23.27 -5.51
C GLY A 359 2.50 22.10 -6.27
N ILE A 360 3.43 22.36 -7.19
CA ILE A 360 4.19 21.36 -7.95
C ILE A 360 5.51 21.09 -7.24
N ILE A 361 5.59 19.93 -6.60
CA ILE A 361 6.63 19.63 -5.61
C ILE A 361 7.22 18.24 -5.86
N ASP A 362 8.55 18.18 -5.87
CA ASP A 362 9.32 16.95 -5.95
C ASP A 362 9.94 16.57 -4.60
N ASN A 363 10.11 15.26 -4.35
CA ASN A 363 10.80 14.77 -3.16
C ASN A 363 12.31 15.00 -3.23
N TYR A 364 12.88 15.46 -2.11
CA TYR A 364 14.32 15.67 -1.98
C TYR A 364 15.14 14.38 -2.20
N ARG A 365 14.79 13.28 -1.52
CA ARG A 365 15.52 12.00 -1.65
C ARG A 365 15.46 11.44 -3.06
N VAL A 366 14.35 11.62 -3.79
CA VAL A 366 14.23 11.17 -5.18
C VAL A 366 15.22 11.91 -6.08
N LYS A 367 15.25 13.25 -6.04
CA LYS A 367 16.20 14.05 -6.83
C LYS A 367 17.65 13.75 -6.46
N ARG A 368 17.96 13.70 -5.16
CA ARG A 368 19.31 13.38 -4.67
C ARG A 368 19.80 12.02 -5.16
N GLN A 369 18.97 10.99 -5.02
CA GLN A 369 19.35 9.63 -5.39
C GLN A 369 19.46 9.47 -6.90
N PHE A 370 18.54 10.08 -7.67
CA PHE A 370 18.55 10.06 -9.12
C PHE A 370 19.86 10.64 -9.68
N ILE A 371 20.26 11.83 -9.24
CA ILE A 371 21.48 12.50 -9.73
C ILE A 371 22.72 11.68 -9.36
N HIS A 372 22.78 11.16 -8.14
CA HIS A 372 23.90 10.34 -7.68
C HIS A 372 24.04 9.05 -8.51
N LEU A 373 22.94 8.30 -8.67
CA LEU A 373 22.95 7.04 -9.42
C LEU A 373 23.22 7.26 -10.90
N ALA A 374 22.57 8.25 -11.53
CA ALA A 374 22.78 8.55 -12.94
C ALA A 374 24.25 8.91 -13.22
N THR A 375 24.86 9.74 -12.36
CA THR A 375 26.28 10.11 -12.51
C THR A 375 27.21 8.92 -12.32
N ALA A 376 26.97 8.08 -11.31
CA ALA A 376 27.79 6.92 -11.04
C ALA A 376 27.74 5.90 -12.19
N LEU A 377 26.53 5.61 -12.69
CA LEU A 377 26.32 4.67 -13.80
C LEU A 377 26.89 5.21 -15.11
N ALA A 378 26.64 6.48 -15.45
CA ALA A 378 27.18 7.10 -16.65
C ALA A 378 28.72 7.10 -16.64
N SER A 379 29.33 7.41 -15.49
CA SER A 379 30.78 7.37 -15.34
C SER A 379 31.34 5.96 -15.53
N GLN A 380 30.67 4.93 -15.00
CA GLN A 380 31.09 3.54 -15.21
C GLN A 380 30.96 3.13 -16.69
N LEU A 381 29.86 3.49 -17.35
CA LEU A 381 29.64 3.18 -18.76
C LEU A 381 30.65 3.85 -19.68
N LEU A 382 31.04 5.10 -19.38
CA LEU A 382 32.05 5.84 -20.13
C LEU A 382 33.47 5.25 -20.00
N LEU A 383 33.73 4.47 -18.96
CA LEU A 383 35.01 3.79 -18.72
C LEU A 383 35.09 2.40 -19.37
N VAL A 384 34.02 1.92 -20.01
CA VAL A 384 34.01 0.63 -20.69
C VAL A 384 34.61 0.79 -22.09
N ASP A 385 35.81 0.26 -22.29
CA ASP A 385 36.47 0.25 -23.60
C ASP A 385 36.00 -0.91 -24.50
N GLU A 386 35.65 -2.06 -23.91
CA GLU A 386 35.28 -3.26 -24.66
C GLU A 386 34.19 -4.08 -23.95
N VAL A 387 33.20 -4.55 -24.73
CA VAL A 387 32.14 -5.45 -24.27
C VAL A 387 32.36 -6.83 -24.88
N MET A 388 33.02 -7.72 -24.14
CA MET A 388 33.24 -9.10 -24.58
C MET A 388 32.03 -9.98 -24.29
N ARG A 389 31.40 -10.51 -25.35
CA ARG A 389 30.38 -11.56 -25.23
C ARG A 389 31.02 -12.93 -25.41
N ALA A 390 31.55 -13.50 -24.33
CA ALA A 390 32.09 -14.85 -24.31
C ALA A 390 31.10 -15.81 -23.64
N GLY A 391 30.72 -16.88 -24.33
CA GLY A 391 29.93 -17.97 -23.79
C GLY A 391 30.30 -19.26 -24.50
N ARG A 392 30.48 -20.36 -23.76
CA ARG A 392 30.64 -21.68 -24.37
C ARG A 392 29.34 -22.01 -25.11
N GLN A 393 29.41 -22.16 -26.43
CA GLN A 393 28.38 -22.93 -27.12
C GLN A 393 28.43 -24.34 -26.52
N MET A 394 27.43 -24.70 -25.70
CA MET A 394 27.21 -26.11 -25.40
C MET A 394 26.93 -26.78 -26.75
N GLY A 395 27.89 -27.57 -27.21
CA GLY A 395 27.85 -28.19 -28.53
C GLY A 395 26.55 -28.97 -28.70
N LYS A 396 25.87 -28.74 -29.82
CA LYS A 396 25.06 -29.80 -30.42
C LYS A 396 26.02 -30.96 -30.64
N SER A 397 25.88 -32.00 -29.83
CA SER A 397 26.47 -33.31 -30.07
C SER A 397 26.10 -33.73 -31.49
N GLN A 398 27.08 -33.69 -32.41
CA GLN A 398 26.99 -34.41 -33.67
C GLN A 398 26.75 -35.88 -33.32
N GLN A 399 25.55 -36.37 -33.58
CA GLN A 399 25.28 -37.80 -33.61
C GLN A 399 26.16 -38.41 -34.72
N PRO A 400 26.88 -39.51 -34.45
CA PRO A 400 27.53 -40.26 -35.51
C PRO A 400 26.45 -40.87 -36.39
N ASP A 401 26.52 -40.57 -37.69
CA ASP A 401 25.63 -41.09 -38.71
C ASP A 401 25.81 -42.61 -38.79
N ALA A 402 24.76 -43.34 -38.41
CA ALA A 402 24.72 -44.80 -38.45
C ALA A 402 24.03 -45.23 -39.73
N GLY A 403 24.81 -45.76 -40.68
CA GLY A 403 24.39 -46.80 -41.60
C GLY A 403 23.70 -46.35 -42.90
N GLN A 404 24.44 -46.42 -43.99
CA GLN A 404 23.92 -47.02 -45.23
C GLN A 404 24.93 -48.10 -45.67
N ASP A 405 24.62 -49.34 -45.31
CA ASP A 405 25.23 -50.54 -45.88
C ASP A 405 24.73 -50.72 -47.33
N GLU A 406 25.66 -51.01 -48.24
CA GLU A 406 25.42 -51.62 -49.56
C GLU A 406 25.13 -53.12 -49.46
#